data_AF-A0A430GQL7-F1
#
_entry.id   AF-A0A430GQL7-F1
#
_cell.length_a   1.000
_cell.length_b   1.000
_cell.length_c   1.000
_cell.angle_alpha   90.00
_cell.angle_beta   90.00
_cell.angle_gamma   90.00
#
_symmetry.space_group_name_H-M   'P 1'
#
loop_
_entity.id
_entity.type
_entity.pdbx_description
1 polymer ?
#
loop_
_entity_poly.entity_id
_entity_poly.type
_entity_poly.pdbx_seq_one_letter_code
_entity_poly.pdbx_strand_id
1 'polypeptide(L)'
;MLILVIIVVVAVLGIIFAKQIDQRRWQRYQFERDIYFRQYPFQWKGLEQFELVLNINAQAQKKLINQLMLRPSNDSYIRKSSIQREPEYPRQHYTIKVMVQDFTIGYLETKYAELFGASLDQTDFEIGRPIELNAEIIVFERDNEVSCRVKLDLPRNPKTAYQYLIENNQQQFKEKN
;
A
#
# COMPACT_ATOMS: atom_id res chain seq x y z
N MET A 1 -3.60 8.28 -55.80
CA MET A 1 -4.44 8.79 -54.68
C MET A 1 -5.08 7.67 -53.89
N LEU A 2 -5.94 6.83 -54.48
CA LEU A 2 -6.70 5.79 -53.77
C LEU A 2 -5.81 4.71 -53.10
N ILE A 3 -4.76 4.24 -53.79
CA ILE A 3 -3.77 3.30 -53.23
C ILE A 3 -3.04 3.90 -52.02
N LEU A 4 -2.68 5.18 -52.10
CA LEU A 4 -2.00 5.89 -51.02
C LEU A 4 -2.91 6.03 -49.79
N VAL A 5 -4.20 6.32 -49.99
CA VAL A 5 -5.20 6.35 -48.91
C VAL A 5 -5.35 4.98 -48.25
N ILE A 6 -5.41 3.89 -49.02
CA ILE A 6 -5.49 2.53 -48.48
C ILE A 6 -4.27 2.20 -47.62
N ILE A 7 -3.06 2.53 -48.08
CA ILE A 7 -1.82 2.30 -47.32
C ILE A 7 -1.85 3.04 -45.98
N VAL A 8 -2.29 4.31 -45.97
CA VAL A 8 -2.41 5.11 -44.74
C VAL A 8 -3.44 4.49 -43.78
N VAL A 9 -4.60 4.06 -44.26
CA VAL A 9 -5.63 3.43 -43.42
C VAL A 9 -5.13 2.13 -42.80
N VAL A 10 -4.46 1.27 -43.59
CA VAL A 10 -3.89 0.01 -43.09
C VAL A 10 -2.81 0.29 -42.03
N ALA A 11 -1.95 1.27 -42.24
CA ALA A 11 -0.92 1.66 -41.27
C ALA A 11 -1.54 2.16 -39.94
N VAL A 12 -2.55 3.02 -40.02
CA VAL A 12 -3.26 3.54 -38.83
C VAL A 12 -3.95 2.41 -38.06
N LEU A 13 -4.66 1.51 -38.75
CA LEU A 13 -5.28 0.35 -38.13
C LEU A 13 -4.24 -0.57 -37.47
N GLY A 14 -3.10 -0.79 -38.13
CA GLY A 14 -1.98 -1.55 -37.58
C GLY A 14 -1.42 -0.96 -36.27
N ILE A 15 -1.23 0.37 -36.22
CA ILE A 15 -0.77 1.06 -35.01
C ILE A 15 -1.80 0.94 -33.88
N ILE A 16 -3.09 1.12 -34.18
CA ILE A 16 -4.17 0.96 -33.20
C ILE A 16 -4.18 -0.46 -32.64
N PHE A 17 -4.07 -1.46 -33.50
CA PHE A 17 -4.08 -2.87 -33.09
C PHE A 17 -2.86 -3.22 -32.23
N ALA A 18 -1.67 -2.76 -32.61
CA ALA A 18 -0.45 -2.92 -31.83
C ALA A 18 -0.59 -2.28 -30.44
N LYS A 19 -1.12 -1.05 -30.37
CA LYS A 19 -1.37 -0.34 -29.11
C LYS A 19 -2.37 -1.08 -28.22
N GLN A 20 -3.43 -1.67 -28.80
CA GLN A 20 -4.40 -2.46 -28.03
C GLN A 20 -3.79 -3.75 -27.46
N ILE A 21 -2.97 -4.46 -28.24
CA ILE A 21 -2.29 -5.68 -27.76
C ILE A 21 -1.33 -5.32 -26.62
N ASP A 22 -0.57 -4.24 -26.77
CA ASP A 22 0.38 -3.77 -25.77
C ASP A 22 -0.34 -3.37 -24.47
N GLN A 23 -1.43 -2.61 -24.57
CA GLN A 23 -2.26 -2.26 -23.42
C GLN A 23 -2.81 -3.49 -22.69
N ARG A 24 -3.30 -4.51 -23.41
CA ARG A 24 -3.78 -5.76 -22.79
C ARG A 24 -2.67 -6.53 -22.09
N ARG A 25 -1.48 -6.61 -22.69
CA ARG A 25 -0.31 -7.24 -22.07
C ARG A 25 0.09 -6.49 -20.80
N TRP A 26 0.13 -5.18 -20.86
CA TRP A 26 0.45 -4.33 -19.71
C TRP A 26 -0.56 -4.48 -18.57
N GLN A 27 -1.87 -4.50 -18.88
CA GLN A 27 -2.93 -4.73 -17.89
C GLN A 27 -2.78 -6.08 -17.21
N ARG A 28 -2.53 -7.14 -17.98
CA ARG A 28 -2.31 -8.48 -17.43
C ARG A 28 -1.09 -8.52 -16.51
N TYR A 29 0.02 -7.91 -16.93
CA TYR A 29 1.22 -7.79 -16.11
C TYR A 29 0.94 -7.05 -14.80
N GLN A 30 0.24 -5.92 -14.84
CA GLN A 30 -0.14 -5.18 -13.63
C GLN A 30 -0.98 -6.04 -12.68
N PHE A 31 -1.94 -6.80 -13.21
CA PHE A 31 -2.77 -7.69 -12.41
C PHE A 31 -1.97 -8.83 -11.76
N GLU A 32 -1.12 -9.52 -12.53
CA GLU A 32 -0.27 -10.60 -12.02
C GLU A 32 0.71 -10.08 -10.96
N ARG A 33 1.29 -8.91 -11.19
CA ARG A 33 2.18 -8.23 -10.24
C ARG A 33 1.45 -7.86 -8.94
N ASP A 34 0.25 -7.29 -9.04
CA ASP A 34 -0.53 -6.90 -7.87
C ASP A 34 -0.93 -8.13 -7.02
N ILE A 35 -1.26 -9.25 -7.66
CA ILE A 35 -1.49 -10.53 -6.96
C ILE A 35 -0.21 -10.97 -6.24
N TYR A 36 0.92 -10.98 -6.94
CA TYR A 36 2.20 -11.37 -6.37
C TYR A 36 2.57 -10.49 -5.17
N PHE A 37 2.42 -9.18 -5.27
CA PHE A 37 2.69 -8.23 -4.19
C PHE A 37 1.81 -8.43 -2.96
N ARG A 38 0.53 -8.77 -3.15
CA ARG A 38 -0.37 -9.08 -2.03
C ARG A 38 -0.02 -10.40 -1.34
N GLN A 39 0.45 -11.38 -2.10
CA GLN A 39 0.88 -12.67 -1.55
C GLN A 39 2.24 -12.58 -0.84
N TYR A 40 3.11 -11.69 -1.31
CA TYR A 40 4.47 -11.52 -0.81
C TYR A 40 4.76 -10.05 -0.45
N PRO A 41 4.05 -9.47 0.54
CA PRO A 41 4.36 -8.13 1.01
C PRO A 41 5.79 -8.09 1.57
N PHE A 42 6.41 -6.91 1.58
CA PHE A 42 7.55 -6.69 2.45
C PHE A 42 7.14 -6.90 3.90
N GLN A 43 8.04 -7.42 4.71
CA GLN A 43 7.81 -7.56 6.15
C GLN A 43 8.53 -6.42 6.86
N TRP A 44 7.86 -5.84 7.84
CA TRP A 44 8.48 -4.86 8.72
C TRP A 44 9.14 -5.56 9.90
N LYS A 45 10.43 -5.26 10.15
CA LYS A 45 11.20 -5.85 11.25
C LYS A 45 10.58 -5.58 12.62
N GLY A 46 9.82 -4.50 12.74
CA GLY A 46 9.17 -4.08 13.97
C GLY A 46 10.09 -3.28 14.87
N LEU A 47 9.57 -2.19 15.43
CA LEU A 47 10.23 -1.38 16.45
C LEU A 47 9.58 -1.61 17.82
N GLU A 48 8.33 -2.08 17.84
CA GLU A 48 7.46 -2.19 19.02
C GLU A 48 7.27 -0.85 19.75
N GLN A 49 7.53 0.27 19.07
CA GLN A 49 7.49 1.61 19.64
C GLN A 49 6.11 2.27 19.49
N PHE A 50 5.36 1.93 18.44
CA PHE A 50 4.01 2.44 18.15
C PHE A 50 3.89 3.97 18.33
N GLU A 51 4.86 4.75 17.85
CA GLU A 51 4.91 6.20 18.09
C GLU A 51 4.05 7.00 17.09
N LEU A 52 3.81 6.45 15.89
CA LEU A 52 3.13 7.19 14.82
C LEU A 52 1.61 7.02 14.95
N VAL A 53 0.93 8.07 15.42
CA VAL A 53 -0.54 8.11 15.49
C VAL A 53 -1.12 8.39 14.10
N LEU A 54 -2.03 7.53 13.64
CA LEU A 54 -2.71 7.68 12.36
C LEU A 54 -3.93 8.59 12.51
N ASN A 55 -4.04 9.60 11.64
CA ASN A 55 -5.21 10.46 11.56
C ASN A 55 -6.33 9.73 10.79
N ILE A 56 -7.30 9.20 11.53
CA ILE A 56 -8.45 8.49 10.98
C ILE A 56 -9.75 9.23 11.29
N ASN A 57 -10.63 9.34 10.30
CA ASN A 57 -11.93 10.00 10.47
C ASN A 57 -12.90 9.11 11.29
N ALA A 58 -13.96 9.72 11.83
CA ALA A 58 -14.93 9.02 12.68
C ALA A 58 -15.61 7.83 11.98
N GLN A 59 -15.86 7.93 10.67
CA GLN A 59 -16.45 6.84 9.89
C GLN A 59 -15.51 5.62 9.80
N ALA A 60 -14.22 5.85 9.55
CA ALA A 60 -13.19 4.82 9.50
C ALA A 60 -12.97 4.18 10.88
N GLN A 61 -13.03 4.98 11.95
CA GLN A 61 -13.00 4.46 13.33
C GLN A 61 -14.16 3.51 13.61
N LYS A 62 -15.39 3.94 13.34
CA LYS A 62 -16.61 3.11 13.53
C LYS A 62 -16.54 1.83 12.69
N LYS A 63 -16.08 1.93 11.43
CA LYS A 63 -15.88 0.77 10.54
C LYS A 63 -14.83 -0.20 11.11
N LEU A 64 -13.68 0.31 11.55
CA LEU A 64 -12.58 -0.48 12.12
C LEU A 64 -13.05 -1.24 13.38
N ILE A 65 -13.71 -0.56 14.30
CA ILE A 65 -14.25 -1.15 15.53
C ILE A 65 -15.23 -2.28 15.20
N ASN A 66 -16.20 -2.02 14.32
CA ASN A 66 -17.23 -3.00 13.97
C ASN A 66 -16.65 -4.21 13.23
N GLN A 67 -15.77 -3.98 12.26
CA GLN A 67 -15.19 -5.03 11.44
C GLN A 67 -14.26 -5.96 12.24
N LEU A 68 -13.55 -5.40 13.22
CA LEU A 68 -12.69 -6.16 14.13
C LEU A 68 -13.40 -6.62 15.41
N MET A 69 -14.70 -6.31 15.56
CA MET A 69 -15.52 -6.58 16.75
C MET A 69 -14.84 -6.13 18.06
N LEU A 70 -14.18 -4.96 18.04
CA LEU A 70 -13.41 -4.47 19.18
C LEU A 70 -14.33 -3.91 20.26
N ARG A 71 -13.92 -4.08 21.52
CA ARG A 71 -14.60 -3.52 22.68
C ARG A 71 -13.71 -2.52 23.39
N PRO A 72 -14.29 -1.47 24.00
CA PRO A 72 -13.55 -0.62 24.92
C PRO A 72 -12.84 -1.46 25.97
N SER A 73 -11.54 -1.23 26.15
CA SER A 73 -10.70 -1.93 27.11
C SER A 73 -9.55 -1.01 27.52
N ASN A 74 -8.97 -1.27 28.69
CA ASN A 74 -7.71 -0.65 29.09
C ASN A 74 -6.52 -1.20 28.29
N ASP A 75 -6.69 -2.39 27.70
CA ASP A 75 -5.68 -3.04 26.87
C ASP A 75 -5.77 -2.57 25.42
N SER A 76 -4.62 -2.54 24.74
CA SER A 76 -4.54 -2.28 23.31
C SER A 76 -4.62 -3.58 22.50
N TYR A 77 -5.18 -3.47 21.30
CA TYR A 77 -5.25 -4.57 20.34
C TYR A 77 -4.13 -4.42 19.32
N ILE A 78 -3.21 -5.38 19.27
CA ILE A 78 -2.22 -5.45 18.19
C ILE A 78 -2.83 -6.20 17.00
N ARG A 79 -2.80 -5.58 15.83
CA ARG A 79 -3.31 -6.14 14.58
C ARG A 79 -2.32 -5.93 13.45
N LYS A 80 -2.23 -6.93 12.56
CA LYS A 80 -1.50 -6.76 11.30
C LYS A 80 -2.19 -5.69 10.46
N SER A 81 -1.38 -4.83 9.89
CA SER A 81 -1.75 -3.77 8.98
C SER A 81 -0.79 -3.79 7.80
N SER A 82 -1.16 -3.10 6.73
CA SER A 82 -0.30 -2.95 5.57
C SER A 82 -0.32 -1.52 5.09
N ILE A 83 0.84 -0.99 4.74
CA ILE A 83 0.96 0.29 4.05
C ILE A 83 1.28 0.06 2.58
N GLN A 84 0.71 0.87 1.71
CA GLN A 84 0.90 0.73 0.27
C GLN A 84 0.93 2.12 -0.37
N ARG A 85 1.87 2.33 -1.29
CA ARG A 85 1.86 3.51 -2.17
C ARG A 85 0.68 3.43 -3.13
N GLU A 86 -0.06 4.53 -3.26
CA GLU A 86 -1.03 4.74 -4.33
C GLU A 86 -0.33 5.33 -5.57
N PRO A 87 -0.76 4.95 -6.78
CA PRO A 87 -0.22 5.51 -8.02
C PRO A 87 -0.35 7.04 -8.04
N GLU A 88 0.66 7.70 -8.58
CA GLU A 88 0.87 9.15 -8.48
C GLU A 88 -0.34 10.00 -8.87
N TYR A 89 -0.62 10.99 -8.04
CA TYR A 89 -1.36 12.18 -8.44
C TYR A 89 -0.37 13.23 -8.98
N PRO A 90 -0.74 14.08 -9.94
CA PRO A 90 0.18 15.00 -10.66
C PRO A 90 0.97 16.00 -9.80
N ARG A 91 0.82 16.00 -8.47
CA ARG A 91 1.47 16.93 -7.52
C ARG A 91 2.00 16.27 -6.24
N GLN A 92 1.87 14.95 -6.08
CA GLN A 92 2.34 14.21 -4.90
C GLN A 92 3.07 12.95 -5.36
N HIS A 93 4.37 12.87 -5.05
CA HIS A 93 5.17 11.69 -5.39
C HIS A 93 4.80 10.48 -4.53
N TYR A 94 4.39 10.72 -3.27
CA TYR A 94 4.08 9.66 -2.32
C TYR A 94 2.76 9.91 -1.58
N THR A 95 1.73 9.17 -1.99
CA THR A 95 0.51 8.98 -1.22
C THR A 95 0.52 7.56 -0.69
N ILE A 96 0.58 7.39 0.64
CA ILE A 96 0.69 6.06 1.26
C ILE A 96 -0.57 5.79 2.07
N LYS A 97 -1.38 4.86 1.59
CA LYS A 97 -2.56 4.38 2.31
C LYS A 97 -2.17 3.36 3.36
N VAL A 98 -2.94 3.33 4.43
CA VAL A 98 -2.84 2.36 5.52
C VAL A 98 -4.09 1.50 5.52
N MET A 99 -3.90 0.19 5.54
CA MET A 99 -4.97 -0.80 5.46
C MET A 99 -4.88 -1.78 6.62
N VAL A 100 -6.03 -2.25 7.09
CA VAL A 100 -6.18 -3.36 8.04
C VAL A 100 -7.20 -4.31 7.42
N GLN A 101 -6.94 -5.62 7.38
CA GLN A 101 -7.85 -6.62 6.74
C GLN A 101 -8.44 -6.14 5.40
N ASP A 102 -7.58 -5.66 4.50
CA ASP A 102 -7.93 -5.19 3.14
C ASP A 102 -8.82 -3.95 3.02
N PHE A 103 -9.17 -3.26 4.12
CA PHE A 103 -9.83 -1.96 4.05
C PHE A 103 -8.90 -0.81 4.43
N THR A 104 -8.95 0.27 3.65
CA THR A 104 -8.24 1.51 3.96
C THR A 104 -8.83 2.16 5.19
N ILE A 105 -7.98 2.38 6.21
CA ILE A 105 -8.33 3.09 7.45
C ILE A 105 -7.91 4.55 7.41
N GLY A 106 -6.93 4.90 6.59
CA GLY A 106 -6.43 6.26 6.46
C GLY A 106 -5.18 6.33 5.60
N TYR A 107 -4.50 7.46 5.69
CA TYR A 107 -3.29 7.77 4.95
C TYR A 107 -2.21 8.26 5.91
N LEU A 108 -0.95 7.98 5.59
CA LEU A 108 0.16 8.63 6.27
C LEU A 108 0.12 10.14 6.00
N GLU A 109 0.58 10.92 6.98
CA GLU A 109 0.70 12.38 6.81
C GLU A 109 1.63 12.69 5.63
N THR A 110 1.29 13.70 4.84
CA THR A 110 1.93 13.99 3.54
C THR A 110 3.45 14.08 3.64
N LYS A 111 3.98 14.88 4.58
CA LYS A 111 5.42 15.06 4.74
C LYS A 111 6.11 13.78 5.22
N TYR A 112 5.47 13.04 6.12
CA TYR A 112 5.95 11.72 6.54
C TYR A 112 6.00 10.76 5.36
N ALA A 113 4.93 10.69 4.56
CA ALA A 113 4.82 9.80 3.41
C ALA A 113 5.88 10.09 2.34
N GLU A 114 6.15 11.37 2.06
CA GLU A 114 7.21 11.80 1.14
C GLU A 114 8.59 11.31 1.59
N LEU A 115 8.95 11.56 2.85
CA LEU A 115 10.26 11.15 3.37
C LEU A 115 10.39 9.63 3.50
N PHE A 116 9.28 8.95 3.83
CA PHE A 116 9.23 7.50 3.94
C PHE A 116 9.38 6.87 2.57
N GLY A 117 8.61 7.32 1.59
CA GLY A 117 8.70 6.90 0.20
C GLY A 117 10.09 7.11 -0.38
N ALA A 118 10.65 8.31 -0.21
CA ALA A 118 12.01 8.65 -0.63
C ALA A 118 13.09 7.71 -0.07
N SER A 119 12.92 7.24 1.18
CA SER A 119 13.85 6.28 1.77
C SER A 119 13.76 4.88 1.17
N LEU A 120 12.71 4.60 0.39
CA LEU A 120 12.39 3.31 -0.22
C LEU A 120 12.37 3.36 -1.76
N ASP A 121 12.82 4.45 -2.40
CA ASP A 121 12.82 4.67 -3.86
C ASP A 121 13.48 3.55 -4.66
N GLN A 122 14.35 2.74 -4.06
CA GLN A 122 15.07 1.64 -4.73
C GLN A 122 14.45 0.27 -4.46
N THR A 123 13.21 0.22 -3.97
CA THR A 123 12.51 -1.01 -3.63
C THR A 123 11.21 -1.13 -4.41
N ASP A 124 10.65 -2.35 -4.49
CA ASP A 124 9.35 -2.58 -5.12
C ASP A 124 8.19 -1.79 -4.44
N PHE A 125 8.44 -1.14 -3.30
CA PHE A 125 7.45 -0.26 -2.66
C PHE A 125 7.07 0.90 -3.57
N GLU A 126 8.03 1.41 -4.34
CA GLU A 126 7.80 2.46 -5.34
C GLU A 126 6.76 2.00 -6.36
N ILE A 127 6.81 0.76 -6.81
CA ILE A 127 5.85 0.23 -7.81
C ILE A 127 4.60 -0.38 -7.19
N GLY A 128 4.38 -0.18 -5.88
CA GLY A 128 3.13 -0.49 -5.18
C GLY A 128 3.15 -1.79 -4.38
N ARG A 129 4.32 -2.41 -4.12
CA ARG A 129 4.40 -3.56 -3.22
C ARG A 129 4.09 -3.12 -1.77
N PRO A 130 3.13 -3.74 -1.08
CA PRO A 130 2.77 -3.34 0.28
C PRO A 130 3.84 -3.78 1.29
N ILE A 131 3.88 -3.06 2.42
CA ILE A 131 4.68 -3.40 3.60
C ILE A 131 3.72 -3.80 4.70
N GLU A 132 3.85 -5.03 5.20
CA GLU A 132 3.09 -5.55 6.33
C GLU A 132 3.79 -5.17 7.65
N LEU A 133 3.03 -4.56 8.57
CA LEU A 133 3.52 -4.08 9.87
C LEU A 133 2.42 -4.17 10.94
N ASN A 134 2.79 -4.04 12.21
CA ASN A 134 1.84 -4.06 13.31
C ASN A 134 1.23 -2.68 13.56
N ALA A 135 -0.08 -2.65 13.85
CA ALA A 135 -0.79 -1.49 14.34
C ALA A 135 -1.32 -1.76 15.74
N GLU A 136 -1.11 -0.81 16.65
CA GLU A 136 -1.73 -0.77 17.97
C GLU A 136 -3.06 -0.01 17.87
N ILE A 137 -4.15 -0.65 18.28
CA ILE A 137 -5.49 -0.07 18.28
C ILE A 137 -5.97 0.05 19.72
N ILE A 138 -6.25 1.28 20.15
CA ILE A 138 -6.75 1.60 21.48
C ILE A 138 -8.21 2.03 21.33
N VAL A 139 -9.14 1.30 21.94
CA VAL A 139 -10.58 1.58 21.86
C VAL A 139 -11.04 2.18 23.18
N PHE A 140 -11.72 3.32 23.10
CA PHE A 140 -12.17 4.07 24.26
C PHE A 140 -13.58 4.61 24.04
N GLU A 141 -14.26 4.94 25.12
CA GLU A 141 -15.59 5.53 25.11
C GLU A 141 -15.49 7.01 25.48
N ARG A 142 -16.16 7.88 24.71
CA ARG A 142 -16.24 9.31 24.97
C ARG A 142 -17.64 9.80 24.59
N ASP A 143 -18.29 10.52 25.49
CA ASP A 143 -19.63 11.11 25.25
C ASP A 143 -20.68 10.09 24.76
N ASN A 144 -20.69 8.88 25.34
CA ASN A 144 -21.50 7.72 24.93
C ASN A 144 -21.24 7.22 23.49
N GLU A 145 -20.14 7.62 22.86
CA GLU A 145 -19.69 7.07 21.58
C GLU A 145 -18.39 6.27 21.75
N VAL A 146 -18.34 5.09 21.13
CA VAL A 146 -17.11 4.29 21.04
C VAL A 146 -16.24 4.81 19.90
N SER A 147 -14.99 5.13 20.22
CA SER A 147 -13.97 5.65 19.30
C SER A 147 -12.68 4.84 19.42
N CYS A 148 -11.76 5.01 18.47
CA CYS A 148 -10.46 4.36 18.55
C CYS A 148 -9.31 5.25 18.08
N ARG A 149 -8.13 4.97 18.60
CA ARG A 149 -6.85 5.53 18.17
C ARG A 149 -6.00 4.41 17.60
N VAL A 150 -5.42 4.65 16.43
CA VAL A 150 -4.52 3.71 15.76
C VAL A 150 -3.12 4.28 15.78
N LYS A 151 -2.15 3.48 16.20
CA LYS A 151 -0.73 3.80 16.10
C LYS A 151 -0.03 2.74 15.27
N LEU A 152 0.91 3.14 14.44
CA LEU A 152 1.65 2.26 13.55
C LEU A 152 3.04 1.99 14.11
N ASP A 153 3.50 0.75 13.95
CA ASP A 153 4.87 0.35 14.27
C ASP A 153 5.84 0.85 13.19
N LEU A 154 5.93 2.17 13.05
CA LEU A 154 6.74 2.88 12.09
C LEU A 154 7.72 3.82 12.82
N PRO A 155 8.89 4.12 12.22
CA PRO A 155 9.89 4.93 12.87
C PRO A 155 9.42 6.38 12.92
N ARG A 156 9.70 7.08 14.02
CA ARG A 156 9.43 8.51 14.09
C ARG A 156 10.20 9.32 13.04
N ASN A 157 11.42 8.88 12.71
CA ASN A 157 12.18 9.41 11.59
C ASN A 157 11.92 8.56 10.33
N PRO A 158 11.10 9.02 9.37
CA PRO A 158 10.79 8.24 8.17
C PRO A 158 12.01 7.96 7.28
N LYS A 159 13.09 8.75 7.40
CA LYS A 159 14.30 8.58 6.57
C LYS A 159 15.08 7.30 6.88
N THR A 160 14.82 6.65 8.01
CA THR A 160 15.48 5.39 8.40
C THR A 160 14.69 4.15 8.01
N ALA A 161 13.56 4.29 7.30
CA ALA A 161 12.63 3.18 7.10
C ALA A 161 13.24 1.97 6.35
N TYR A 162 14.12 2.21 5.37
CA TYR A 162 14.87 1.16 4.67
C TYR A 162 15.56 0.14 5.61
N GLN A 163 16.06 0.60 6.77
CA GLN A 163 16.79 -0.26 7.72
C GLN A 163 15.92 -1.33 8.39
N TYR A 164 14.60 -1.17 8.32
CA TYR A 164 13.62 -2.05 8.96
C TYR A 164 12.83 -2.88 7.95
N LEU A 165 13.08 -2.69 6.65
CA LEU A 165 12.43 -3.45 5.60
C LEU A 165 13.08 -4.83 5.47
N ILE A 166 12.28 -5.89 5.51
CA ILE A 166 12.70 -7.26 5.27
C ILE A 166 12.07 -7.74 3.96
N GLU A 167 12.93 -8.11 3.02
CA GLU A 167 12.48 -8.76 1.78
C GLU A 167 12.15 -10.22 2.06
N ASN A 168 10.88 -10.58 1.90
CA ASN A 168 10.49 -11.98 1.84
C ASN A 168 10.82 -12.51 0.44
N ASN A 169 12.09 -12.79 0.18
CA ASN A 169 12.51 -13.45 -1.04
C ASN A 169 12.40 -14.96 -0.82
N GLN A 170 11.37 -15.59 -1.38
CA GLN A 170 11.38 -17.04 -1.62
C GLN A 170 12.35 -17.42 -2.76
N GLN A 171 13.59 -16.92 -2.72
CA GLN A 171 14.72 -17.49 -3.47
C GLN A 171 15.43 -18.58 -2.63
N GLN A 172 14.65 -19.42 -1.92
CA GLN A 172 15.14 -20.69 -1.36
C GLN A 172 14.47 -21.92 -1.99
N PHE A 173 13.60 -21.76 -2.99
CA PHE A 173 13.06 -22.87 -3.77
C PHE A 173 13.44 -22.75 -5.25
N LYS A 174 14.74 -22.87 -5.55
CA LYS A 174 15.25 -23.30 -6.87
C LYS A 174 16.74 -23.70 -6.90
N GLU A 175 17.36 -23.98 -5.75
CA GLU A 175 18.64 -24.70 -5.68
C GLU A 175 18.46 -25.98 -4.86
N LYS A 176 17.79 -26.97 -5.47
CA LYS A 176 17.98 -28.42 -5.26
C LYS A 176 16.84 -29.14 -5.98
N ASN A 177 17.13 -29.55 -7.21
CA ASN A 177 16.96 -30.91 -7.75
C ASN A 177 17.42 -30.92 -9.20
#